data_AF-A0A6I7HNR8-F1
#
_entry.id   AF-A0A6I7HNR8-F1
#
_cell.length_a   1.000
_cell.length_b   1.000
_cell.length_c   1.000
_cell.angle_alpha   90.00
_cell.angle_beta   90.00
_cell.angle_gamma   90.00
#
_symmetry.space_group_name_H-M   'P 1'
#
loop_
_entity.id
_entity.type
_entity.pdbx_description
1 polymer ?
#
loop_
_entity_poly.entity_id
_entity_poly.type
_entity_poly.pdbx_seq_one_letter_code
_entity_poly.pdbx_strand_id
1 'polypeptide(L)'
;MPLDHILQAAPVWFRVASHTESEVLGSAHILLDNAVCSIEVDLRVHDQGGEIAVQELVPGTSYPKTCHERHLQSDEHFCIGFNAGKGIVSKDHAVVWWGLLRHFLKLQRVAERTGRWPPQQELAHGSAGAHQLAAIAAAKDLGIEDEYMDMLAGQSAWFADSGLQLNARNRLKNSWLPCPVGCRKNGKPISRAVCCRPAAVAALITQERLRRKKTADFHWLARASGEQCCGTMLKCGLRDTPLDGVVSSDNSGDESQGSIRTAKSGEA
;
A
#
# COMPACT_ATOMS: atom_id res chain seq x y z
N MET A 1 15.17 0.45 27.57
CA MET A 1 14.17 1.14 26.72
C MET A 1 14.21 0.52 25.33
N PRO A 2 13.14 0.57 24.52
CA PRO A 2 13.11 -0.03 23.19
C PRO A 2 14.31 0.36 22.32
N LEU A 3 14.72 1.64 22.37
CA LEU A 3 15.86 2.16 21.62
C LEU A 3 17.22 1.55 22.06
N ASP A 4 17.38 1.21 23.33
CA ASP A 4 18.60 0.54 23.81
C ASP A 4 18.75 -0.84 23.16
N HIS A 5 17.64 -1.58 23.01
CA HIS A 5 17.65 -2.87 22.32
C HIS A 5 17.99 -2.71 20.84
N ILE A 6 17.47 -1.66 20.18
CA ILE A 6 17.80 -1.31 18.79
C ILE A 6 19.31 -1.04 18.66
N LEU A 7 19.88 -0.21 19.53
CA LEU A 7 21.29 0.14 19.50
C LEU A 7 22.20 -1.09 19.76
N GLN A 8 21.86 -1.92 20.75
CA GLN A 8 22.61 -3.15 21.08
C GLN A 8 22.51 -4.23 20.00
N ALA A 9 21.46 -4.20 19.19
CA ALA A 9 21.24 -5.10 18.07
C ALA A 9 21.69 -4.51 16.73
N ALA A 10 22.33 -3.33 16.72
CA ALA A 10 22.77 -2.66 15.51
C ALA A 10 23.61 -3.61 14.63
N PRO A 11 23.17 -3.89 13.40
CA PRO A 11 23.83 -4.85 12.54
C PRO A 11 25.06 -4.25 11.86
N VAL A 12 25.96 -5.09 11.36
CA VAL A 12 27.22 -4.65 10.72
C VAL A 12 27.02 -3.80 9.46
N TRP A 13 25.85 -3.88 8.81
CA TRP A 13 25.52 -3.04 7.65
C TRP A 13 25.03 -1.64 8.05
N PHE A 14 24.83 -1.36 9.33
CA PHE A 14 24.42 -0.05 9.83
C PHE A 14 25.51 0.56 10.71
N ARG A 15 26.04 1.71 10.29
CA ARG A 15 27.07 2.43 11.03
C ARG A 15 26.43 3.55 11.85
N VAL A 16 26.42 3.40 13.17
CA VAL A 16 25.97 4.45 14.09
C VAL A 16 26.92 5.63 14.03
N ALA A 17 26.40 6.82 13.76
CA ALA A 17 27.14 8.08 13.77
C ALA A 17 27.01 8.78 15.13
N SER A 18 25.80 8.83 15.67
CA SER A 18 25.49 9.37 17.00
C SER A 18 24.22 8.74 17.56
N HIS A 19 24.02 8.85 18.86
CA HIS A 19 22.77 8.46 19.52
C HIS A 19 22.51 9.32 20.75
N THR A 20 21.26 9.41 21.13
CA THR A 20 20.76 9.99 22.38
C THR A 20 19.82 8.97 23.04
N GLU A 21 19.15 9.36 24.12
CA GLU A 21 18.12 8.53 24.76
C GLU A 21 16.87 8.34 23.89
N SER A 22 16.63 9.24 22.92
CA SER A 22 15.42 9.25 22.10
C SER A 22 15.65 8.95 20.62
N GLU A 23 16.89 9.03 20.12
CA GLU A 23 17.20 8.75 18.72
C GLU A 23 18.58 8.12 18.49
N VAL A 24 18.71 7.41 17.38
CA VAL A 24 19.94 6.85 16.83
C VAL A 24 20.06 7.34 15.38
N LEU A 25 21.19 8.00 15.08
CA LEU A 25 21.52 8.45 13.73
C LEU A 25 22.64 7.58 13.17
N GLY A 26 22.55 7.24 11.90
CA GLY A 26 23.60 6.46 11.25
C GLY A 26 23.34 6.21 9.78
N SER A 27 24.27 5.52 9.15
CA SER A 27 24.25 5.25 7.71
C SER A 27 24.13 3.75 7.46
N ALA A 28 23.16 3.37 6.63
CA ALA A 28 23.00 2.02 6.15
C ALA A 28 23.86 1.81 4.90
N HIS A 29 24.68 0.75 4.89
CA HIS A 29 25.49 0.31 3.77
C HIS A 29 25.21 -1.18 3.49
N ILE A 30 24.35 -1.47 2.51
CA ILE A 30 23.92 -2.84 2.20
C ILE A 30 24.45 -3.23 0.82
N LEU A 31 25.31 -4.26 0.78
CA LEU A 31 25.72 -4.90 -0.46
C LEU A 31 24.58 -5.76 -1.01
N LEU A 32 24.40 -5.70 -2.33
CA LEU A 32 23.42 -6.50 -3.05
C LEU A 32 24.15 -7.62 -3.77
N ASP A 33 23.81 -8.87 -3.43
CA ASP A 33 24.54 -10.08 -3.88
C ASP A 33 24.62 -10.21 -5.42
N ASN A 34 23.71 -9.57 -6.16
CA ASN A 34 23.60 -9.63 -7.62
C ASN A 34 23.74 -8.26 -8.32
N ALA A 35 24.28 -7.24 -7.65
CA ALA A 35 24.48 -5.92 -8.25
C ALA A 35 25.82 -5.30 -7.86
N VAL A 36 26.41 -4.52 -8.77
CA VAL A 36 27.70 -3.82 -8.57
C VAL A 36 27.58 -2.63 -7.60
N CYS A 37 26.37 -2.35 -7.09
CA CYS A 37 26.09 -1.14 -6.31
C CYS A 37 25.57 -1.47 -4.90
N SER A 38 26.05 -0.74 -3.89
CA SER A 38 25.53 -0.75 -2.53
C SER A 38 24.29 0.13 -2.41
N ILE A 39 23.43 -0.18 -1.43
CA ILE A 39 22.42 0.78 -0.94
C ILE A 39 23.10 1.60 0.15
N GLU A 40 23.11 2.91 -0.01
CA GLU A 40 23.65 3.88 0.95
C GLU A 40 22.57 4.90 1.30
N VAL A 41 22.15 4.91 2.57
CA VAL A 41 21.10 5.82 3.05
C VAL A 41 21.39 6.23 4.49
N ASP A 42 21.33 7.53 4.75
CA ASP A 42 21.40 8.07 6.10
C ASP A 42 20.03 8.00 6.76
N LEU A 43 19.98 7.41 7.95
CA LEU A 43 18.74 7.10 8.66
C LEU A 43 18.71 7.73 10.05
N ARG A 44 17.50 8.10 10.45
CA ARG A 44 17.14 8.47 11.81
C ARG A 44 16.18 7.43 12.35
N VAL A 45 16.57 6.74 13.41
CA VAL A 45 15.72 5.83 14.17
C VAL A 45 15.38 6.49 15.49
N HIS A 46 14.11 6.58 15.87
CA HIS A 46 13.74 7.26 17.11
C HIS A 46 12.50 6.64 17.77
N ASP A 47 12.36 6.89 19.07
CA ASP A 47 11.18 6.49 19.83
C ASP A 47 10.09 7.56 19.69
N GLN A 48 8.96 7.18 19.14
CA GLN A 48 7.76 8.01 19.01
C GLN A 48 6.65 7.43 19.89
N GLY A 49 6.69 7.76 21.19
CA GLY A 49 5.63 7.39 22.13
C GLY A 49 5.54 5.89 22.44
N GLY A 50 6.68 5.20 22.47
CA GLY A 50 6.79 3.75 22.71
C GLY A 50 6.85 2.92 21.44
N GLU A 51 6.87 3.55 20.26
CA GLU A 51 7.01 2.90 18.96
C GLU A 51 8.32 3.35 18.31
N ILE A 52 9.13 2.38 17.88
CA ILE A 52 10.35 2.69 17.13
C ILE A 52 10.00 3.02 15.67
N ALA A 53 10.21 4.27 15.30
CA ALA A 53 10.06 4.78 13.95
C ALA A 53 11.42 4.94 13.26
N VAL A 54 11.44 4.87 11.93
CA VAL A 54 12.63 5.09 11.11
C VAL A 54 12.29 5.88 9.86
N GLN A 55 13.17 6.79 9.49
CA GLN A 55 13.06 7.64 8.30
C GLN A 55 14.47 7.96 7.75
N GLU A 56 14.53 8.59 6.58
CA GLU A 56 15.78 9.22 6.14
C GLU A 56 16.17 10.34 7.12
N LEU A 57 17.48 10.55 7.31
CA LEU A 57 17.98 11.67 8.10
C LEU A 57 17.44 13.00 7.56
N VAL A 58 17.42 13.13 6.24
CA VAL A 58 16.78 14.22 5.51
C VAL A 58 15.78 13.60 4.52
N PRO A 59 14.47 13.57 4.84
CA PRO A 59 13.45 12.99 3.96
C PRO A 59 13.42 13.63 2.58
N GLY A 60 13.37 12.81 1.54
CA GLY A 60 13.43 13.27 0.15
C GLY A 60 14.82 13.17 -0.50
N THR A 61 15.84 12.64 0.20
CA THR A 61 17.22 12.62 -0.28
C THR A 61 17.50 11.44 -1.20
N SER A 62 17.28 10.22 -0.73
CA SER A 62 17.42 8.98 -1.51
C SER A 62 16.07 8.50 -2.05
N TYR A 63 14.98 8.78 -1.34
CA TYR A 63 13.63 8.36 -1.72
C TYR A 63 12.69 9.56 -1.89
N PRO A 64 11.55 9.41 -2.59
CA PRO A 64 10.52 10.44 -2.58
C PRO A 64 10.06 10.71 -1.16
N LYS A 65 9.88 11.98 -0.80
CA LYS A 65 9.49 12.38 0.56
C LYS A 65 8.27 11.63 1.11
N THR A 66 7.28 11.40 0.25
CA THR A 66 6.08 10.60 0.55
C THR A 66 5.70 9.76 -0.66
N CYS A 67 5.37 8.49 -0.43
CA CYS A 67 4.82 7.58 -1.43
C CYS A 67 4.28 6.31 -0.74
N HIS A 68 2.96 6.21 -0.60
CA HIS A 68 2.31 5.06 0.05
C HIS A 68 2.59 3.74 -0.66
N GLU A 69 2.66 3.74 -1.98
CA GLU A 69 3.02 2.53 -2.77
C GLU A 69 4.48 2.10 -2.59
N ARG A 70 5.34 2.99 -2.08
CA ARG A 70 6.70 2.67 -1.64
C ARG A 70 6.79 2.58 -0.13
N HIS A 71 5.67 2.56 0.59
CA HIS A 71 5.66 2.49 2.05
C HIS A 71 6.42 3.66 2.72
N LEU A 72 6.40 4.85 2.10
CA LEU A 72 6.91 6.11 2.62
C LEU A 72 5.72 6.97 3.04
N GLN A 73 5.53 7.15 4.34
CA GLN A 73 4.33 7.73 4.93
C GLN A 73 4.30 9.26 4.83
N SER A 74 3.13 9.85 5.08
CA SER A 74 2.91 11.31 5.04
C SER A 74 3.65 12.06 6.16
N ASP A 75 3.92 11.37 7.27
CA ASP A 75 4.76 11.84 8.37
C ASP A 75 6.25 11.51 8.14
N GLU A 76 6.62 11.16 6.90
CA GLU A 76 8.01 10.95 6.44
C GLU A 76 8.68 9.67 6.97
N HIS A 77 7.98 8.89 7.79
CA HIS A 77 8.42 7.59 8.29
C HIS A 77 8.29 6.48 7.26
N PHE A 78 9.12 5.44 7.43
CA PHE A 78 9.04 4.21 6.66
C PHE A 78 8.06 3.23 7.30
N CYS A 79 7.11 2.73 6.52
CA CYS A 79 6.26 1.61 6.89
C CYS A 79 7.00 0.30 6.58
N ILE A 80 7.92 -0.11 7.46
CA ILE A 80 8.73 -1.33 7.28
C ILE A 80 7.99 -2.63 7.63
N GLY A 81 6.74 -2.54 8.12
CA GLY A 81 5.89 -3.67 8.47
C GLY A 81 4.74 -3.30 9.40
N PHE A 82 3.70 -4.14 9.44
CA PHE A 82 2.53 -3.90 10.29
C PHE A 82 2.91 -3.97 11.78
N ASN A 83 2.76 -2.85 12.49
CA ASN A 83 3.16 -2.68 13.90
C ASN A 83 4.64 -2.99 14.17
N ALA A 84 5.53 -2.85 13.17
CA ALA A 84 6.94 -3.22 13.32
C ALA A 84 7.65 -2.51 14.48
N GLY A 85 7.35 -1.23 14.72
CA GLY A 85 7.94 -0.44 15.81
C GLY A 85 7.44 -0.77 17.21
N LYS A 86 6.37 -1.56 17.36
CA LYS A 86 5.71 -1.82 18.66
C LYS A 86 6.31 -3.03 19.36
N GLY A 87 6.34 -2.98 20.71
CA GLY A 87 6.61 -4.17 21.53
C GLY A 87 8.06 -4.66 21.49
N ILE A 88 9.02 -3.80 21.20
CA ILE A 88 10.45 -4.12 21.22
C ILE A 88 10.94 -4.14 22.67
N VAL A 89 10.89 -5.31 23.30
CA VAL A 89 11.23 -5.52 24.72
C VAL A 89 12.49 -6.37 24.92
N SER A 90 13.15 -6.75 23.83
CA SER A 90 14.33 -7.61 23.87
C SER A 90 15.26 -7.32 22.70
N LYS A 91 16.51 -7.76 22.82
CA LYS A 91 17.49 -7.71 21.72
C LYS A 91 17.02 -8.52 20.51
N ASP A 92 16.34 -9.65 20.73
CA ASP A 92 15.82 -10.48 19.64
C ASP A 92 14.74 -9.76 18.83
N HIS A 93 13.81 -9.07 19.50
CA HIS A 93 12.81 -8.23 18.81
C HIS A 93 13.49 -7.13 17.99
N ALA A 94 14.56 -6.53 18.51
CA ALA A 94 15.34 -5.53 17.78
C ALA A 94 16.09 -6.13 16.57
N VAL A 95 16.61 -7.35 16.65
CA VAL A 95 17.20 -8.05 15.50
C VAL A 95 16.16 -8.27 14.40
N VAL A 96 14.95 -8.69 14.76
CA VAL A 96 13.83 -8.84 13.80
C VAL A 96 13.50 -7.49 13.16
N TRP A 97 13.41 -6.41 13.95
CA TRP A 97 13.15 -5.06 13.44
C TRP A 97 14.22 -4.60 12.44
N TRP A 98 15.50 -4.81 12.74
CA TRP A 98 16.60 -4.53 11.80
C TRP A 98 16.51 -5.39 10.53
N GLY A 99 16.06 -6.64 10.66
CA GLY A 99 15.77 -7.51 9.52
C GLY A 99 14.68 -6.95 8.61
N LEU A 100 13.58 -6.46 9.19
CA LEU A 100 12.49 -5.80 8.45
C LEU A 100 12.96 -4.54 7.74
N LEU A 101 13.74 -3.69 8.41
CA LEU A 101 14.32 -2.49 7.79
C LEU A 101 15.26 -2.84 6.63
N ARG A 102 16.15 -3.82 6.81
CA ARG A 102 17.03 -4.30 5.73
C ARG A 102 16.23 -4.80 4.53
N HIS A 103 15.17 -5.55 4.77
CA HIS A 103 14.28 -6.07 3.73
C HIS A 103 13.57 -4.92 3.00
N PHE A 104 13.00 -3.97 3.75
CA PHE A 104 12.40 -2.75 3.20
C PHE A 104 13.36 -1.98 2.29
N LEU A 105 14.61 -1.74 2.71
CA LEU A 105 15.60 -1.03 1.90
C LEU A 105 15.93 -1.78 0.60
N LYS A 106 15.97 -3.12 0.62
CA LYS A 106 16.11 -3.92 -0.60
C LYS A 106 14.89 -3.78 -1.51
N LEU A 107 13.68 -3.77 -0.95
CA LEU A 107 12.45 -3.56 -1.72
C LEU A 107 12.38 -2.16 -2.34
N GLN A 108 12.87 -1.12 -1.65
CA GLN A 108 13.00 0.23 -2.21
C GLN A 108 13.82 0.21 -3.50
N ARG A 109 14.95 -0.50 -3.51
CA ARG A 109 15.78 -0.62 -4.71
C ARG A 109 15.08 -1.35 -5.85
N VAL A 110 14.29 -2.39 -5.54
CA VAL A 110 13.48 -3.09 -6.55
C VAL A 110 12.40 -2.16 -7.11
N ALA A 111 11.71 -1.43 -6.24
CA ALA A 111 10.67 -0.47 -6.62
C ALA A 111 11.23 0.66 -7.49
N GLU A 112 12.37 1.23 -7.11
CA GLU A 112 13.07 2.25 -7.90
C GLU A 112 13.40 1.76 -9.31
N ARG A 113 13.93 0.52 -9.43
CA ARG A 113 14.34 -0.03 -10.73
C ARG A 113 13.16 -0.45 -11.61
N THR A 114 12.09 -0.97 -11.01
CA THR A 114 10.98 -1.58 -11.76
C THR A 114 9.73 -0.71 -11.84
N GLY A 115 9.68 0.37 -11.05
CA GLY A 115 8.47 1.17 -10.82
C GLY A 115 7.34 0.36 -10.19
N ARG A 116 7.61 -0.78 -9.56
CA ARG A 116 6.62 -1.69 -8.98
C ARG A 116 7.10 -2.18 -7.61
N TRP A 117 6.20 -2.15 -6.64
CA TRP A 117 6.44 -2.85 -5.40
C TRP A 117 6.27 -4.35 -5.67
N PRO A 118 7.17 -5.23 -5.20
CA PRO A 118 7.01 -6.66 -5.42
C PRO A 118 5.68 -7.18 -4.86
N PRO A 119 4.87 -7.89 -5.68
CA PRO A 119 3.63 -8.50 -5.19
C PRO A 119 3.90 -9.38 -3.97
N GLN A 120 2.93 -9.47 -3.06
CA GLN A 120 3.01 -10.25 -1.81
C GLN A 120 3.97 -9.69 -0.75
N GLN A 121 4.70 -8.61 -1.04
CA GLN A 121 5.54 -7.90 -0.07
C GLN A 121 4.84 -6.65 0.50
N GLU A 122 3.54 -6.52 0.29
CA GLU A 122 2.72 -5.39 0.74
C GLU A 122 1.49 -5.85 1.52
N LEU A 123 1.17 -5.08 2.56
CA LEU A 123 -0.16 -5.03 3.15
C LEU A 123 -0.87 -3.77 2.65
N ALA A 124 -2.18 -3.87 2.48
CA ALA A 124 -3.00 -2.75 2.04
C ALA A 124 -2.88 -1.54 2.99
N HIS A 125 -2.91 -0.36 2.38
CA HIS A 125 -2.67 0.92 3.05
C HIS A 125 -3.66 1.23 4.18
N GLY A 126 -3.17 1.89 5.22
CA GLY A 126 -3.96 2.35 6.37
C GLY A 126 -4.78 1.24 7.03
N SER A 127 -6.05 1.52 7.29
CA SER A 127 -6.96 0.55 7.94
C SER A 127 -7.32 -0.67 7.07
N ALA A 128 -6.93 -0.70 5.80
CA ALA A 128 -7.20 -1.83 4.92
C ALA A 128 -6.33 -3.07 5.27
N GLY A 129 -5.14 -2.88 5.85
CA GLY A 129 -4.22 -3.97 6.18
C GLY A 129 -4.82 -5.02 7.10
N ALA A 130 -5.59 -4.62 8.12
CA ALA A 130 -6.27 -5.55 9.02
C ALA A 130 -7.30 -6.42 8.29
N HIS A 131 -8.01 -5.84 7.31
CA HIS A 131 -8.97 -6.57 6.48
C HIS A 131 -8.27 -7.52 5.51
N GLN A 132 -7.10 -7.16 4.98
CA GLN A 132 -6.28 -8.08 4.17
C GLN A 132 -5.83 -9.29 5.01
N LEU A 133 -5.33 -9.08 6.23
CA LEU A 133 -4.93 -10.18 7.12
C LEU A 133 -6.11 -11.11 7.44
N ALA A 134 -7.29 -10.55 7.72
CA ALA A 134 -8.50 -11.32 7.96
C ALA A 134 -8.97 -12.09 6.71
N ALA A 135 -8.81 -11.52 5.52
CA ALA A 135 -9.09 -12.19 4.26
C ALA A 135 -8.10 -13.33 3.99
N ILE A 136 -6.79 -13.14 4.24
CA ILE A 136 -5.77 -14.19 4.14
C ILE A 136 -6.11 -15.35 5.08
N ALA A 137 -6.47 -15.07 6.33
CA ALA A 137 -6.89 -16.10 7.28
C ALA A 137 -8.11 -16.88 6.78
N ALA A 138 -9.12 -16.20 6.24
CA ALA A 138 -10.28 -16.85 5.65
C ALA A 138 -9.96 -17.67 4.39
N ALA A 139 -9.05 -17.19 3.54
CA ALA A 139 -8.58 -17.91 2.36
C ALA A 139 -7.80 -19.18 2.73
N LYS A 140 -6.95 -19.09 3.77
CA LYS A 140 -6.25 -20.23 4.36
C LYS A 140 -7.23 -21.27 4.93
N ASP A 141 -8.25 -20.81 5.66
CA ASP A 141 -9.32 -21.67 6.17
C ASP A 141 -10.13 -22.37 5.08
N LEU A 142 -10.12 -21.84 3.85
CA LEU A 142 -10.74 -22.43 2.67
C LEU A 142 -9.78 -23.30 1.85
N GLY A 143 -8.47 -23.17 2.07
CA GLY A 143 -7.42 -23.84 1.28
C GLY A 143 -7.17 -23.19 -0.08
N ILE A 144 -7.41 -21.88 -0.21
CA ILE A 144 -7.26 -21.10 -1.45
C ILE A 144 -6.37 -19.86 -1.24
N GLU A 145 -5.39 -19.97 -0.35
CA GLU A 145 -4.45 -18.88 -0.04
C GLU A 145 -3.73 -18.38 -1.30
N ASP A 146 -3.24 -19.31 -2.15
CA ASP A 146 -2.58 -18.97 -3.41
C ASP A 146 -3.51 -18.19 -4.36
N GLU A 147 -4.79 -18.59 -4.48
CA GLU A 147 -5.79 -17.86 -5.28
C GLU A 147 -6.01 -16.42 -4.76
N TYR A 148 -5.97 -16.24 -3.44
CA TYR A 148 -6.04 -14.90 -2.83
C TYR A 148 -4.81 -14.05 -3.15
N MET A 149 -3.62 -14.64 -3.09
CA MET A 149 -2.37 -13.94 -3.40
C MET A 149 -2.27 -13.59 -4.89
N ASP A 150 -2.71 -14.49 -5.77
CA ASP A 150 -2.81 -14.24 -7.21
C ASP A 150 -3.79 -13.10 -7.52
N MET A 151 -4.91 -13.05 -6.80
CA MET A 151 -5.87 -11.95 -6.91
C MET A 151 -5.25 -10.60 -6.53
N LEU A 152 -4.47 -10.55 -5.45
CA LEU A 152 -3.74 -9.33 -5.07
C LEU A 152 -2.72 -8.93 -6.14
N ALA A 153 -2.09 -9.89 -6.82
CA ALA A 153 -1.21 -9.63 -7.97
C ALA A 153 -1.95 -9.18 -9.24
N GLY A 154 -3.28 -9.18 -9.23
CA GLY A 154 -4.15 -8.66 -10.30
C GLY A 154 -4.90 -9.73 -11.09
N GLN A 155 -4.85 -10.99 -10.70
CA GLN A 155 -5.69 -12.03 -11.30
C GLN A 155 -7.16 -11.86 -10.89
N SER A 156 -8.07 -12.41 -11.70
CA SER A 156 -9.49 -12.45 -11.36
C SER A 156 -9.76 -13.55 -10.32
N ALA A 157 -10.70 -13.29 -9.41
CA ALA A 157 -11.14 -14.29 -8.45
C ALA A 157 -12.62 -14.08 -8.10
N TRP A 158 -13.31 -15.18 -7.78
CA TRP A 158 -14.76 -15.17 -7.53
C TRP A 158 -15.15 -14.37 -6.29
N PHE A 159 -14.29 -14.28 -5.28
CA PHE A 159 -14.54 -13.51 -4.04
C PHE A 159 -14.31 -12.00 -4.24
N ALA A 160 -13.62 -11.63 -5.31
CA ALA A 160 -13.44 -10.25 -5.73
C ALA A 160 -14.58 -9.72 -6.63
N ASP A 161 -15.47 -10.61 -7.10
CA ASP A 161 -16.61 -10.28 -7.95
C ASP A 161 -17.75 -9.61 -7.15
N SER A 162 -18.31 -8.53 -7.70
CA SER A 162 -19.46 -7.81 -7.14
C SER A 162 -20.76 -8.63 -7.25
N GLY A 163 -20.83 -9.60 -8.17
CA GLY A 163 -21.97 -10.48 -8.37
C GLY A 163 -22.21 -11.48 -7.24
N LEU A 164 -21.18 -11.84 -6.47
CA LEU A 164 -21.33 -12.79 -5.36
C LEU A 164 -21.77 -12.09 -4.07
N GLN A 165 -23.08 -12.00 -3.85
CA GLN A 165 -23.63 -11.24 -2.72
C GLN A 165 -23.91 -12.10 -1.48
N LEU A 166 -23.79 -11.46 -0.31
CA LEU A 166 -24.28 -11.97 0.97
C LEU A 166 -25.63 -11.33 1.30
N ASN A 167 -26.48 -12.04 2.06
CA ASN A 167 -27.68 -11.49 2.65
C ASN A 167 -27.40 -10.89 4.05
N ALA A 168 -28.42 -10.31 4.69
CA ALA A 168 -28.30 -9.71 6.02
C ALA A 168 -27.86 -10.68 7.14
N ARG A 169 -27.91 -11.99 6.90
CA ARG A 169 -27.46 -13.04 7.83
C ARG A 169 -26.08 -13.59 7.46
N ASN A 170 -25.30 -12.87 6.65
CA ASN A 170 -24.00 -13.30 6.11
C ASN A 170 -24.03 -14.65 5.37
N ARG A 171 -25.16 -15.00 4.75
CA ARG A 171 -25.27 -16.18 3.89
C ARG A 171 -25.22 -15.79 2.43
N LEU A 172 -24.66 -16.66 1.60
CA LEU A 172 -24.61 -16.46 0.15
C LEU A 172 -26.01 -16.37 -0.45
N LYS A 173 -26.25 -15.34 -1.26
CA LYS A 173 -27.46 -15.23 -2.10
C LYS A 173 -27.44 -16.27 -3.22
N ASN A 174 -28.62 -16.45 -3.83
CA ASN A 174 -28.87 -17.44 -4.89
C ASN A 174 -28.46 -18.84 -4.42
N SER A 175 -29.09 -19.27 -3.33
CA SER A 175 -28.69 -20.44 -2.53
C SER A 175 -28.67 -21.76 -3.32
N TRP A 176 -29.37 -21.83 -4.45
CA TRP A 176 -29.41 -22.99 -5.35
C TRP A 176 -28.17 -23.11 -6.27
N LEU A 177 -27.42 -22.03 -6.49
CA LEU A 177 -26.22 -22.06 -7.32
C LEU A 177 -25.11 -22.90 -6.65
N PRO A 178 -24.12 -23.39 -7.41
CA PRO A 178 -23.01 -24.15 -6.85
C PRO A 178 -22.20 -23.35 -5.82
N CYS A 179 -21.68 -24.06 -4.83
CA CYS A 179 -20.70 -23.54 -3.87
C CYS A 179 -19.50 -22.92 -4.61
N PRO A 180 -19.10 -21.68 -4.31
CA PRO A 180 -18.02 -21.00 -5.02
C PRO A 180 -16.65 -21.66 -4.81
N VAL A 181 -16.45 -22.35 -3.69
CA VAL A 181 -15.22 -23.09 -3.36
C VAL A 181 -15.19 -24.46 -4.06
N GLY A 182 -16.25 -24.84 -4.77
CA GLY A 182 -16.31 -26.14 -5.46
C GLY A 182 -16.49 -27.35 -4.54
N CYS A 183 -17.04 -27.19 -3.32
CA CYS A 183 -17.33 -28.32 -2.43
C CYS A 183 -18.23 -29.35 -3.15
N ARG A 184 -17.95 -30.64 -2.94
CA ARG A 184 -18.70 -31.77 -3.54
C ARG A 184 -19.21 -32.73 -2.48
N LYS A 185 -20.34 -33.38 -2.76
CA LYS A 185 -20.89 -34.49 -1.98
C LYS A 185 -21.24 -35.63 -2.94
N ASN A 186 -20.69 -36.83 -2.70
CA ASN A 186 -20.84 -37.99 -3.59
C ASN A 186 -20.51 -37.66 -5.06
N GLY A 187 -19.41 -36.93 -5.29
CA GLY A 187 -18.95 -36.50 -6.62
C GLY A 187 -19.72 -35.32 -7.24
N LYS A 188 -20.90 -34.96 -6.71
CA LYS A 188 -21.75 -33.89 -7.24
C LYS A 188 -21.46 -32.55 -6.56
N PRO A 189 -21.43 -31.42 -7.29
CA PRO A 189 -21.34 -30.09 -6.68
C PRO A 189 -22.50 -29.85 -5.72
N ILE A 190 -22.20 -29.27 -4.56
CA ILE A 190 -23.24 -28.88 -3.61
C ILE A 190 -23.63 -27.41 -3.82
N SER A 191 -24.85 -27.07 -3.42
CA SER A 191 -25.32 -25.70 -3.54
C SER A 191 -24.72 -24.78 -2.46
N ARG A 192 -24.78 -23.47 -2.69
CA ARG A 192 -24.35 -22.44 -1.73
C ARG A 192 -25.02 -22.58 -0.37
N ALA A 193 -26.28 -23.03 -0.35
CA ALA A 193 -27.06 -23.24 0.88
C ALA A 193 -26.39 -24.19 1.88
N VAL A 194 -25.68 -25.19 1.36
CA VAL A 194 -25.04 -26.28 2.14
C VAL A 194 -23.53 -26.29 1.92
N CYS A 195 -22.95 -25.14 1.58
CA CYS A 195 -21.50 -24.96 1.45
C CYS A 195 -20.77 -25.58 2.65
N CYS A 196 -19.64 -26.24 2.40
CA CYS A 196 -18.91 -26.95 3.45
C CYS A 196 -18.29 -26.01 4.50
N ARG A 197 -17.98 -24.76 4.11
CA ARG A 197 -17.37 -23.73 4.97
C ARG A 197 -18.03 -22.37 4.74
N PRO A 198 -19.33 -22.19 5.08
CA PRO A 198 -20.09 -21.01 4.68
C PRO A 198 -19.62 -19.74 5.41
N ALA A 199 -19.18 -19.87 6.67
CA ALA A 199 -18.66 -18.76 7.45
C ALA A 199 -17.34 -18.21 6.88
N ALA A 200 -16.39 -19.08 6.52
CA ALA A 200 -15.12 -18.68 5.93
C ALA A 200 -15.33 -18.02 4.55
N VAL A 201 -16.25 -18.53 3.72
CA VAL A 201 -16.62 -17.87 2.46
C VAL A 201 -17.20 -16.48 2.70
N ALA A 202 -18.12 -16.34 3.65
CA ALA A 202 -18.71 -15.05 3.97
C ALA A 202 -17.66 -14.07 4.50
N ALA A 203 -16.76 -14.54 5.37
CA ALA A 203 -15.64 -13.77 5.90
C ALA A 203 -14.73 -13.28 4.77
N LEU A 204 -14.26 -14.16 3.88
CA LEU A 204 -13.40 -13.80 2.76
C LEU A 204 -14.02 -12.70 1.89
N ILE A 205 -15.27 -12.89 1.45
CA ILE A 205 -15.99 -11.90 0.62
C ILE A 205 -16.11 -10.56 1.35
N THR A 206 -16.44 -10.59 2.64
CA THR A 206 -16.67 -9.39 3.44
C THR A 206 -15.37 -8.62 3.64
N GLN A 207 -14.32 -9.32 4.05
CA GLN A 207 -13.02 -8.73 4.36
C GLN A 207 -12.35 -8.20 3.09
N GLU A 208 -12.45 -8.89 1.95
CA GLU A 208 -11.90 -8.37 0.70
C GLU A 208 -12.65 -7.10 0.21
N ARG A 209 -13.97 -7.05 0.37
CA ARG A 209 -14.75 -5.83 0.07
C ARG A 209 -14.36 -4.68 0.98
N LEU A 210 -14.21 -4.94 2.28
CA LEU A 210 -13.77 -3.94 3.24
C LEU A 210 -12.35 -3.46 2.93
N ARG A 211 -11.41 -4.37 2.61
CA ARG A 211 -10.05 -4.03 2.19
C ARG A 211 -10.06 -3.08 0.99
N ARG A 212 -10.80 -3.43 -0.08
CA ARG A 212 -10.92 -2.57 -1.28
C ARG A 212 -11.53 -1.21 -0.97
N LYS A 213 -12.64 -1.19 -0.21
CA LYS A 213 -13.28 0.05 0.22
C LYS A 213 -12.32 0.92 1.02
N LYS A 214 -11.66 0.37 2.03
CA LYS A 214 -10.72 1.11 2.88
C LYS A 214 -9.47 1.57 2.13
N THR A 215 -9.02 0.83 1.14
CA THR A 215 -7.93 1.26 0.24
C THR A 215 -8.38 2.45 -0.61
N ALA A 216 -9.61 2.42 -1.14
CA ALA A 216 -10.18 3.54 -1.88
C ALA A 216 -10.39 4.78 -0.99
N ASP A 217 -10.96 4.60 0.21
CA ASP A 217 -11.15 5.67 1.20
C ASP A 217 -9.80 6.30 1.57
N PHE A 218 -8.75 5.48 1.74
CA PHE A 218 -7.39 5.94 2.02
C PHE A 218 -6.85 6.84 0.90
N HIS A 219 -6.92 6.39 -0.36
CA HIS A 219 -6.48 7.21 -1.49
C HIS A 219 -7.34 8.46 -1.70
N TRP A 220 -8.62 8.42 -1.36
CA TRP A 220 -9.48 9.60 -1.40
C TRP A 220 -9.06 10.62 -0.35
N LEU A 221 -8.82 10.19 0.89
CA LEU A 221 -8.34 11.06 1.97
C LEU A 221 -6.98 11.68 1.65
N ALA A 222 -6.01 10.87 1.19
CA ALA A 222 -4.69 11.35 0.79
C ALA A 222 -4.78 12.46 -0.26
N ARG A 223 -5.61 12.28 -1.30
CA ARG A 223 -5.88 13.34 -2.30
C ARG A 223 -6.53 14.57 -1.69
N ALA A 224 -7.54 14.39 -0.83
CA ALA A 224 -8.23 15.50 -0.17
C ALA A 224 -7.29 16.31 0.74
N SER A 225 -6.25 15.67 1.29
CA SER A 225 -5.17 16.30 2.04
C SER A 225 -4.09 16.94 1.16
N GLY A 226 -4.25 16.92 -0.17
CA GLY A 226 -3.31 17.54 -1.11
C GLY A 226 -2.11 16.68 -1.48
N GLU A 227 -2.08 15.41 -1.07
CA GLU A 227 -1.00 14.50 -1.45
C GLU A 227 -1.05 14.15 -2.93
N GLN A 228 0.13 14.07 -3.54
CA GLN A 228 0.28 13.82 -4.97
C GLN A 228 1.11 12.56 -5.22
N CYS A 229 0.91 11.94 -6.39
CA CYS A 229 1.75 10.84 -6.82
C CYS A 229 3.19 11.34 -7.00
N CYS A 230 4.17 10.65 -6.39
CA CYS A 230 5.59 10.96 -6.57
C CYS A 230 6.16 10.65 -7.96
N GLY A 231 5.35 10.07 -8.87
CA GLY A 231 5.77 9.71 -10.22
C GLY A 231 6.61 8.43 -10.35
N THR A 232 7.17 7.89 -9.25
CA THR A 232 8.12 6.77 -9.32
C THR A 232 7.47 5.38 -9.51
N MET A 233 6.18 5.22 -9.21
CA MET A 233 5.48 3.93 -9.25
C MET A 233 4.50 3.84 -10.42
N LEU A 234 4.62 2.81 -11.25
CA LEU A 234 3.80 2.59 -12.46
C LEU A 234 2.30 2.54 -12.17
N LYS A 235 1.93 1.89 -11.07
CA LYS A 235 0.56 1.85 -10.54
C LYS A 235 0.58 2.57 -9.20
N CYS A 236 -0.21 3.62 -9.08
CA CYS A 236 -0.37 4.35 -7.83
C CYS A 236 -1.79 4.86 -7.72
N GLY A 237 -2.41 4.66 -6.55
CA GLY A 237 -3.74 5.15 -6.26
C GLY A 237 -3.88 6.66 -6.28
N LEU A 238 -2.79 7.43 -6.30
CA LEU A 238 -2.76 8.90 -6.42
C LEU A 238 -2.39 9.42 -7.81
N ARG A 239 -2.04 8.52 -8.75
CA ARG A 239 -1.74 8.92 -10.14
C ARG A 239 -3.05 9.29 -10.85
N ASP A 240 -3.02 10.42 -11.56
CA ASP A 240 -4.14 11.12 -12.21
C ASP A 240 -5.43 10.32 -12.40
N THR A 241 -6.48 10.76 -11.69
CA THR A 241 -7.79 10.94 -12.33
C THR A 241 -7.97 12.44 -12.48
N PRO A 242 -8.36 12.96 -13.67
CA PRO A 242 -8.55 14.39 -13.87
C PRO A 242 -9.45 14.96 -12.79
N LEU A 243 -9.07 16.13 -12.25
CA LEU A 243 -9.97 16.99 -11.51
C LEU A 243 -11.01 17.55 -12.48
N ASP A 244 -12.02 16.75 -12.84
CA ASP A 244 -13.20 17.28 -13.50
C ASP A 244 -14.03 18.06 -12.47
N GLY A 245 -14.02 19.39 -12.60
CA GLY A 245 -15.04 20.22 -11.97
C GLY A 245 -14.58 21.47 -11.23
N VAL A 246 -13.68 22.28 -11.80
CA VAL A 246 -13.74 23.74 -11.57
C VAL A 246 -13.86 24.39 -12.94
N VAL A 247 -15.11 24.54 -13.40
CA VAL A 247 -15.43 25.52 -14.43
C VAL A 247 -15.23 26.88 -13.78
N SER A 248 -14.06 27.49 -13.99
CA SER A 248 -13.87 28.91 -13.77
C SER A 248 -14.66 29.65 -14.84
N SER A 249 -15.89 29.97 -14.50
CA SER A 249 -16.68 30.99 -15.18
C SER A 249 -16.13 32.35 -14.80
N ASP A 250 -15.04 32.77 -15.43
CA ASP A 250 -14.66 34.18 -15.46
C ASP A 250 -14.96 34.73 -16.85
N ASN A 251 -16.25 35.06 -17.00
CA ASN A 251 -16.75 35.97 -18.01
C ASN A 251 -16.53 37.38 -17.45
N SER A 252 -15.52 38.09 -17.95
CA SER A 252 -15.35 39.53 -17.74
C SER A 252 -14.73 40.08 -19.01
N GLY A 253 -15.57 40.76 -19.79
CA GLY A 253 -15.22 41.29 -21.11
C GLY A 253 -14.25 42.46 -21.04
N ASP A 254 -13.67 42.76 -22.21
CA ASP A 254 -13.47 44.14 -22.60
C ASP A 254 -13.51 44.24 -24.13
N GLU A 255 -14.52 44.96 -24.62
CA GLU A 255 -14.60 45.44 -25.99
C GLU A 255 -13.66 46.65 -26.12
N SER A 256 -12.55 46.53 -26.82
CA SER A 256 -11.97 47.70 -27.49
C SER A 256 -11.06 47.37 -28.67
N GLN A 257 -11.59 47.71 -29.85
CA GLN A 257 -10.95 48.42 -30.96
C GLN A 257 -9.62 47.89 -31.55
N GLY A 258 -9.70 47.46 -32.83
CA GLY A 258 -8.53 47.17 -33.67
C GLY A 258 -8.88 47.13 -35.15
N SER A 259 -9.18 48.31 -35.70
CA SER A 259 -9.49 48.59 -37.11
C SER A 259 -8.31 48.27 -38.04
N ILE A 260 -8.45 47.36 -39.01
CA ILE A 260 -7.71 47.43 -40.29
C ILE A 260 -8.63 47.04 -41.46
N ARG A 261 -8.75 48.00 -42.37
CA ARG A 261 -9.47 48.02 -43.64
C ARG A 261 -8.79 47.12 -44.68
N THR A 262 -9.58 46.46 -45.52
CA THR A 262 -9.29 46.35 -46.96
C THR A 262 -10.58 46.54 -47.74
N ALA A 263 -10.50 47.37 -48.78
CA ALA A 263 -11.60 47.80 -49.61
C ALA A 263 -11.35 47.40 -51.07
N LYS A 264 -12.47 47.28 -51.80
CA LYS A 264 -12.64 47.25 -53.26
C LYS A 264 -12.30 45.90 -53.92
N SER A 265 -13.07 45.37 -54.87
CA SER A 265 -14.10 45.99 -55.75
C SER A 265 -14.80 44.92 -56.58
N GLY A 266 -16.05 45.21 -56.98
CA GLY A 266 -16.60 44.81 -58.28
C GLY A 266 -17.77 43.82 -58.23
N GLU A 267 -18.99 44.29 -58.44
CA GLU A 267 -19.82 43.98 -59.63
C GLU A 267 -21.19 44.68 -59.55
N ALA A 268 -21.56 45.30 -60.68
CA ALA A 268 -22.83 45.90 -61.11
C ALA A 268 -23.41 47.10 -60.33
#